data_AF-A0A7S2D919-F1
#
_entry.id   AF-A0A7S2D919-F1
#
_cell.length_a   1.000
_cell.length_b   1.000
_cell.length_c   1.000
_cell.angle_alpha   90.00
_cell.angle_beta   90.00
_cell.angle_gamma   90.00
#
_symmetry.space_group_name_H-M   'P 1'
#
loop_
_entity.id
_entity.type
_entity.pdbx_description
1 polymer ?
#
loop_
_entity_poly.entity_id
_entity_poly.type
_entity_poly.pdbx_seq_one_letter_code
_entity_poly.pdbx_strand_id
1 'polypeptide(L)'
;VDGEEEQNLNNSGFESSVLEIPGERWKQRVTINTMAIQDKQVAAQLILDYADVLSFRLIDYVAELLDKMLPLVLFRYNEEVRNVACLACERLFACAVRYVPTNPTPAAVQLPRHFVRLVVGTMLIGIQEEKLEQSRR
;
A
#
# COMPACT_ATOMS: atom_id res chain seq x y z
N VAL A 1 30.45 -3.09 34.86
CA VAL A 1 31.11 -1.85 34.40
C VAL A 1 30.32 -1.41 33.21
N ASP A 2 29.63 -0.30 33.42
CA ASP A 2 28.64 0.35 32.57
C ASP A 2 29.17 0.72 31.19
N GLY A 3 28.24 0.93 30.25
CA GLY A 3 28.47 1.68 29.01
C GLY A 3 27.88 0.97 27.80
N GLU A 4 26.95 1.51 27.02
CA GLU A 4 26.32 2.83 27.02
C GLU A 4 24.92 2.60 26.42
N GLU A 5 23.88 3.16 27.05
CA GLU A 5 22.58 3.30 26.42
C GLU A 5 22.74 4.29 25.25
N GLU A 6 22.80 3.80 24.02
CA GLU A 6 22.51 4.64 22.84
C GLU A 6 21.01 4.91 22.77
N GLN A 7 20.52 5.74 23.69
CA GLN A 7 19.31 6.53 23.49
C GLN A 7 19.61 7.61 22.42
N ASN A 8 19.73 7.19 21.16
CA ASN A 8 19.92 8.12 20.05
C ASN A 8 18.57 8.69 19.59
N LEU A 9 18.17 9.77 20.26
CA LEU A 9 17.42 10.93 19.75
C LEU A 9 16.21 10.63 18.82
N ASN A 10 15.10 10.27 19.46
CA ASN A 10 13.75 10.34 18.91
C ASN A 10 13.32 11.80 18.67
N ASN A 11 13.64 12.38 17.51
CA ASN A 11 12.96 13.59 17.02
C ASN A 11 12.90 13.71 15.48
N SER A 12 13.28 12.66 14.74
CA SER A 12 13.34 12.69 13.26
C SER A 12 12.23 11.86 12.59
N GLY A 13 11.38 11.17 13.36
CA GLY A 13 10.38 10.25 12.81
C GLY A 13 10.97 8.92 12.31
N PHE A 14 12.19 8.56 12.74
CA PHE A 14 12.81 7.27 12.43
C PHE A 14 12.95 6.41 13.69
N GLU A 15 12.58 5.12 13.59
CA GLU A 15 12.78 4.10 14.62
C GLU A 15 13.79 3.07 14.11
N SER A 16 14.79 2.70 14.92
CA SER A 16 15.81 1.72 14.56
C SER A 16 15.73 0.51 15.49
N SER A 17 15.55 -0.68 14.93
CA SER A 17 15.51 -1.94 15.68
C SER A 17 16.55 -2.91 15.14
N VAL A 18 17.24 -3.61 16.04
CA VAL A 18 18.18 -4.67 15.68
C VAL A 18 17.46 -6.01 15.80
N LEU A 19 17.14 -6.65 14.68
CA LEU A 19 16.52 -7.96 14.66
C LEU A 19 17.58 -9.06 14.54
N GLU A 20 17.45 -10.09 15.39
CA GLU A 20 18.10 -11.38 15.19
C GLU A 20 17.21 -12.21 14.25
N ILE A 21 17.70 -12.47 13.03
CA ILE A 21 16.95 -13.23 12.03
C ILE A 21 17.19 -14.73 12.31
N PRO A 22 16.15 -15.54 12.58
CA PRO A 22 16.31 -16.96 12.82
C PRO A 22 16.97 -17.64 11.60
N GLY A 23 18.14 -18.25 11.80
CA GLY A 23 18.93 -18.91 10.74
C GLY A 23 20.16 -18.13 10.26
N GLU A 24 20.27 -16.84 10.57
CA GLU A 24 21.44 -16.01 10.26
C GLU A 24 22.25 -15.69 11.51
N ARG A 25 23.57 -15.91 11.46
CA ARG A 25 24.50 -15.63 12.59
C ARG A 25 24.72 -14.12 12.86
N TRP A 26 24.02 -13.23 12.15
CA TRP A 26 24.27 -11.80 12.18
C TRP A 26 23.00 -11.02 12.52
N LYS A 27 23.18 -9.93 13.27
CA LYS A 27 22.09 -9.04 13.66
C LYS A 27 21.88 -7.99 12.57
N GLN A 28 20.67 -7.85 12.06
CA GLN A 28 20.35 -6.85 11.04
C GLN A 28 19.69 -5.63 11.71
N ARG A 29 20.30 -4.45 11.55
CA ARG A 29 19.72 -3.18 11.98
C ARG A 29 18.74 -2.70 10.90
N VAL A 30 17.47 -2.57 11.26
CA VAL A 30 16.41 -2.02 10.40
C VAL A 30 16.08 -0.62 10.93
N THR A 31 16.19 0.40 10.09
CA THR A 31 15.76 1.75 10.41
C THR A 31 14.54 2.11 9.58
N ILE A 32 13.42 2.38 10.24
CA ILE A 32 12.11 2.64 9.64
C ILE A 32 11.78 4.12 9.85
N ASN A 33 11.38 4.83 8.80
CA ASN A 33 10.78 6.15 8.94
C ASN A 33 9.28 6.01 9.26
N THR A 34 8.94 6.08 10.54
CA THR A 34 7.55 5.96 11.03
C THR A 34 6.68 7.11 10.57
N MET A 35 7.23 8.33 10.43
CA MET A 35 6.50 9.50 9.93
C MET A 35 6.08 9.31 8.46
N ALA A 36 6.99 8.79 7.62
CA ALA A 36 6.67 8.50 6.22
C ALA A 36 5.63 7.37 6.07
N ILE A 37 5.52 6.46 7.04
CA ILE A 37 4.46 5.44 7.07
C ILE A 37 3.12 6.07 7.43
N GLN A 38 3.10 6.96 8.44
CA GLN A 38 1.90 7.70 8.82
C GLN A 38 1.39 8.56 7.68
N ASP A 39 2.27 9.26 6.96
CA ASP A 39 1.89 10.07 5.79
C ASP A 39 1.23 9.21 4.69
N LYS A 40 1.72 7.99 4.47
CA LYS A 40 1.11 7.05 3.52
C LYS A 40 -0.28 6.61 3.96
N GLN A 41 -0.45 6.32 5.24
CA GLN A 41 -1.74 5.93 5.81
C GLN A 41 -2.75 7.07 5.68
N VAL A 42 -2.37 8.29 6.06
CA VAL A 42 -3.23 9.48 5.94
C VAL A 42 -3.58 9.76 4.48
N ALA A 43 -2.61 9.70 3.57
CA ALA A 43 -2.88 9.91 2.14
C ALA A 43 -3.83 8.85 1.58
N ALA A 44 -3.62 7.57 1.91
CA ALA A 44 -4.50 6.47 1.50
C ALA A 44 -5.92 6.66 2.05
N GLN A 45 -6.04 7.11 3.30
CA GLN A 45 -7.33 7.38 3.93
C GLN A 45 -8.06 8.53 3.24
N LEU A 46 -7.35 9.62 2.94
CA LEU A 46 -7.94 10.75 2.20
C LEU A 46 -8.43 10.32 0.82
N ILE A 47 -7.69 9.47 0.10
CA ILE A 47 -8.11 8.94 -1.20
C ILE A 47 -9.40 8.11 -1.06
N LEU A 48 -9.49 7.26 -0.03
CA LEU A 48 -10.70 6.50 0.28
C LEU A 48 -11.88 7.45 0.53
N ASP A 49 -11.72 8.41 1.43
CA ASP A 49 -12.78 9.37 1.80
C ASP A 49 -13.23 10.21 0.59
N TYR A 50 -12.29 10.63 -0.27
CA TYR A 50 -12.62 11.34 -1.51
C TYR A 50 -13.32 10.46 -2.54
N ALA A 51 -12.96 9.18 -2.65
CA ALA A 51 -13.68 8.23 -3.50
C ALA A 51 -15.12 8.02 -3.02
N ASP A 52 -15.35 8.09 -1.71
CA ASP A 52 -16.70 8.09 -1.12
C ASP A 52 -17.52 9.32 -1.53
N VAL A 53 -16.95 10.51 -1.37
CA VAL A 53 -17.64 11.80 -1.57
C VAL A 53 -17.82 12.17 -3.05
N LEU A 54 -16.77 12.00 -3.86
CA LEU A 54 -16.75 12.50 -5.24
C LEU A 54 -17.35 11.50 -6.25
N SER A 55 -17.31 10.20 -5.96
CA SER A 55 -17.88 9.14 -6.79
C SER A 55 -17.52 9.33 -8.28
N PHE A 56 -18.50 9.54 -9.16
CA PHE A 56 -18.31 9.73 -10.60
C PHE A 56 -17.39 10.89 -10.98
N ARG A 57 -17.29 11.93 -10.14
CA ARG A 57 -16.45 13.10 -10.42
C ARG A 57 -14.96 12.80 -10.28
N LEU A 58 -14.61 11.66 -9.68
CA LEU A 58 -13.23 11.22 -9.54
C LEU A 58 -12.71 10.45 -10.76
N ILE A 59 -13.57 10.13 -11.74
CA ILE A 59 -13.27 9.17 -12.81
C ILE A 59 -11.99 9.48 -13.59
N ASP A 60 -11.72 10.76 -13.84
CA ASP A 60 -10.54 11.22 -14.59
C ASP A 60 -9.22 10.95 -13.85
N TYR A 61 -9.28 10.81 -12.52
CA TYR A 61 -8.13 10.55 -11.66
C TYR A 61 -8.02 9.10 -11.20
N VAL A 62 -9.06 8.28 -11.42
CA VAL A 62 -9.10 6.89 -10.91
C VAL A 62 -7.90 6.08 -11.35
N ALA A 63 -7.48 6.18 -12.62
CA ALA A 63 -6.34 5.44 -13.14
C ALA A 63 -5.02 5.83 -12.46
N GLU A 64 -4.76 7.13 -12.31
CA GLU A 64 -3.54 7.63 -11.66
C GLU A 64 -3.49 7.25 -10.18
N LEU A 65 -4.62 7.40 -9.47
CA LEU A 65 -4.73 7.02 -8.07
C LEU A 65 -4.48 5.52 -7.89
N LEU A 66 -4.98 4.69 -8.80
CA LEU A 66 -4.75 3.25 -8.82
C LEU A 66 -3.28 2.88 -8.86
N ASP A 67 -2.53 3.50 -9.77
CA ASP A 67 -1.11 3.23 -9.95
C ASP A 67 -0.31 3.57 -8.69
N LYS A 68 -0.79 4.52 -7.88
CA LYS A 68 -0.18 4.87 -6.59
C LYS A 68 -0.64 3.98 -5.44
N MET A 69 -1.88 3.51 -5.47
CA MET A 69 -2.48 2.71 -4.39
C MET A 69 -2.10 1.23 -4.46
N LEU A 70 -1.98 0.65 -5.66
CA LEU A 70 -1.66 -0.77 -5.83
C LEU A 70 -0.35 -1.21 -5.16
N PRO A 71 0.77 -0.46 -5.24
CA PRO A 71 1.98 -0.82 -4.50
C PRO A 71 1.80 -0.82 -2.98
N LEU A 72 0.87 -0.02 -2.45
CA LEU A 72 0.61 0.06 -1.02
C LEU A 72 -0.14 -1.18 -0.50
N VAL A 73 -0.83 -1.93 -1.36
CA VAL A 73 -1.48 -3.21 -1.00
C VAL A 73 -0.43 -4.25 -0.59
N LEU A 74 0.76 -4.21 -1.17
CA LEU A 74 1.88 -5.10 -0.84
C LEU A 74 2.86 -4.48 0.17
N PHE A 75 2.50 -3.36 0.81
CA PHE A 75 3.41 -2.64 1.69
C PHE A 75 3.76 -3.45 2.95
N ARG A 76 4.97 -4.03 2.98
CA ARG A 76 5.40 -4.96 4.04
C ARG A 76 5.43 -4.35 5.44
N TYR A 77 5.75 -3.07 5.56
CA TYR A 77 6.16 -2.47 6.83
C TYR A 77 5.00 -2.05 7.74
N ASN A 78 3.77 -1.96 7.23
CA ASN A 78 2.62 -1.55 8.03
C ASN A 78 1.32 -2.15 7.48
N GLU A 79 0.57 -2.84 8.34
CA GLU A 79 -0.68 -3.51 7.98
C GLU A 79 -1.83 -2.52 7.75
N GLU A 80 -1.92 -1.46 8.54
CA GLU A 80 -2.97 -0.45 8.41
C GLU A 80 -2.89 0.25 7.05
N VAL A 81 -1.68 0.57 6.58
CA VAL A 81 -1.45 1.10 5.22
C VAL A 81 -1.98 0.14 4.16
N ARG A 82 -1.72 -1.17 4.29
CA ARG A 82 -2.24 -2.17 3.35
C ARG A 82 -3.76 -2.22 3.40
N ASN A 83 -4.36 -2.24 4.58
CA ASN A 83 -5.80 -2.33 4.77
C ASN A 83 -6.52 -1.12 4.15
N VAL A 84 -6.07 0.09 4.47
CA VAL A 84 -6.65 1.32 3.90
C VAL A 84 -6.43 1.37 2.39
N ALA A 85 -5.27 0.92 1.89
CA ALA A 85 -5.01 0.86 0.46
C ALA A 85 -5.93 -0.12 -0.28
N CYS A 86 -6.22 -1.30 0.30
CA CYS A 86 -7.19 -2.25 -0.24
C CYS A 86 -8.59 -1.65 -0.32
N LEU A 87 -9.03 -0.98 0.74
CA LEU A 87 -10.35 -0.32 0.77
C LEU A 87 -10.45 0.80 -0.26
N ALA A 88 -9.42 1.65 -0.36
CA ALA A 88 -9.36 2.70 -1.37
C ALA A 88 -9.41 2.12 -2.80
N CYS A 89 -8.65 1.05 -3.07
CA CYS A 89 -8.66 0.34 -4.34
C CYS A 89 -10.06 -0.20 -4.70
N GLU A 90 -10.76 -0.80 -3.73
CA GLU A 90 -12.14 -1.27 -3.90
C GLU A 90 -13.08 -0.12 -4.24
N ARG A 91 -12.97 1.00 -3.52
CA ARG A 91 -13.85 2.16 -3.73
C ARG A 91 -13.61 2.84 -5.07
N LEU A 92 -12.35 2.96 -5.49
CA LEU A 92 -11.97 3.48 -6.82
C LEU A 92 -12.51 2.58 -7.94
N PHE A 93 -12.45 1.26 -7.78
CA PHE A 93 -13.05 0.33 -8.72
C PHE A 93 -14.56 0.48 -8.80
N ALA A 94 -15.24 0.58 -7.66
CA ALA A 94 -16.67 0.81 -7.61
C ALA A 94 -17.05 2.11 -8.35
N CYS A 95 -16.24 3.17 -8.24
CA CYS A 95 -16.44 4.41 -9.00
C CYS A 95 -16.35 4.16 -10.52
N ALA A 96 -15.32 3.43 -10.97
CA ALA A 96 -15.15 3.09 -12.38
C ALA A 96 -16.30 2.23 -12.92
N VAL A 97 -16.73 1.21 -12.18
CA VAL A 97 -17.82 0.32 -12.58
C VAL A 97 -19.15 1.07 -12.67
N ARG A 98 -19.44 1.92 -11.69
CA ARG A 98 -20.69 2.69 -11.67
C ARG A 98 -20.72 3.83 -12.68
N TYR A 99 -19.58 4.28 -13.19
CA TYR A 99 -19.52 5.29 -14.26
C TYR A 99 -19.94 4.72 -15.63
N VAL A 100 -19.70 3.42 -15.88
CA VAL A 100 -19.98 2.78 -17.18
C VAL A 100 -21.44 2.95 -17.65
N PRO A 101 -22.48 2.71 -16.81
CA PRO A 101 -23.86 2.93 -17.21
C PRO A 101 -24.21 4.40 -17.47
N THR A 102 -23.52 5.34 -16.82
CA THR A 102 -23.78 6.77 -16.96
C THR A 102 -23.17 7.35 -18.23
N ASN A 103 -22.02 6.82 -18.67
CA ASN A 103 -21.36 7.24 -19.89
C ASN A 103 -20.68 6.05 -20.59
N PRO A 104 -21.40 5.30 -21.45
CA PRO A 104 -20.91 4.08 -22.06
C PRO A 104 -19.94 4.39 -23.22
N THR A 105 -18.77 4.92 -22.89
CA THR A 105 -17.66 5.06 -23.83
C THR A 105 -16.79 3.79 -23.82
N PRO A 106 -16.11 3.47 -24.94
CA PRO A 106 -15.15 2.37 -24.96
C PRO A 106 -14.04 2.53 -23.91
N ALA A 107 -13.67 3.76 -23.57
CA ALA A 107 -12.69 4.07 -22.52
C ALA A 107 -13.24 3.76 -21.12
N ALA A 108 -14.48 4.17 -20.82
CA ALA A 108 -15.14 3.88 -19.55
C ALA A 108 -15.22 2.39 -19.25
N VAL A 109 -15.52 1.55 -20.25
CA VAL A 109 -15.58 0.08 -20.10
C VAL A 109 -14.20 -0.54 -19.93
N GLN A 110 -13.16 0.05 -20.53
CA GLN A 110 -11.80 -0.44 -20.42
C GLN A 110 -11.21 -0.22 -19.04
N LEU A 111 -11.57 0.85 -18.35
CA LEU A 111 -10.98 1.20 -17.05
C LEU A 111 -11.20 0.10 -15.98
N PRO A 112 -12.42 -0.40 -15.71
CA PRO A 112 -12.62 -1.55 -14.81
C PRO A 112 -11.89 -2.81 -15.27
N ARG A 113 -11.86 -3.10 -16.57
CA ARG A 113 -11.18 -4.28 -17.12
C ARG A 113 -9.67 -4.22 -16.91
N HIS A 114 -9.09 -3.04 -17.09
CA HIS A 114 -7.68 -2.79 -16.82
C HIS A 114 -7.39 -2.97 -15.33
N PHE A 115 -8.26 -2.47 -14.46
CA PHE A 115 -8.05 -2.61 -13.03
C PHE A 115 -8.04 -4.06 -12.54
N VAL A 116 -8.98 -4.90 -13.02
CA VAL A 116 -8.99 -6.32 -12.67
C VAL A 116 -7.66 -6.99 -13.03
N ARG A 117 -7.07 -6.65 -14.18
CA ARG A 117 -5.75 -7.18 -14.58
C ARG A 117 -4.65 -6.74 -13.62
N LEU A 118 -4.65 -5.47 -13.22
CA LEU A 118 -3.66 -4.93 -12.31
C LEU A 118 -3.74 -5.61 -10.92
N VAL A 119 -4.94 -5.71 -10.34
CA VAL A 119 -5.15 -6.35 -9.04
C VAL A 119 -4.69 -7.81 -9.06
N VAL A 120 -5.07 -8.57 -10.09
CA VAL A 120 -4.62 -9.96 -10.24
C VAL A 120 -3.09 -10.03 -10.36
N GLY A 121 -2.47 -9.13 -11.13
CA GLY A 121 -1.02 -9.03 -11.20
C GLY A 121 -0.36 -8.78 -9.85
N THR A 122 -0.88 -7.82 -9.08
CA THR A 122 -0.38 -7.50 -7.73
C THR A 122 -0.56 -8.68 -6.78
N MET A 123 -1.69 -9.38 -6.81
CA MET A 123 -1.90 -10.59 -6.01
C MET A 123 -0.92 -11.71 -6.36
N LEU A 124 -0.64 -11.93 -7.65
CA LEU A 124 0.32 -12.93 -8.09
C LEU A 124 1.74 -12.61 -7.59
N ILE A 125 2.14 -11.34 -7.63
CA ILE A 125 3.43 -10.88 -7.06
C ILE A 125 3.46 -11.17 -5.56
N GLY A 126 2.43 -10.78 -4.81
CA GLY A 126 2.38 -11.02 -3.37
C GLY A 126 2.49 -12.51 -3.00
N ILE A 127 1.79 -13.39 -3.72
CA ILE A 127 1.88 -14.84 -3.52
C ILE A 127 3.28 -15.38 -3.85
N GLN A 128 3.92 -14.86 -4.89
CA GLN A 128 5.28 -15.26 -5.26
C GLN A 128 6.30 -14.85 -4.19
N GLU A 129 6.19 -13.62 -3.68
CA GLU A 129 7.03 -13.13 -2.59
C GLU A 129 6.85 -13.97 -1.32
N GLU A 130 5.61 -14.29 -0.95
CA GLU A 130 5.33 -15.12 0.22
C GLU A 130 5.95 -16.53 0.08
N LYS A 131 5.83 -17.16 -1.10
CA LYS A 131 6.45 -18.46 -1.36
C LYS A 131 7.98 -18.42 -1.28
N LEU A 132 8.59 -17.35 -1.78
CA LEU A 132 10.04 -17.15 -1.69
C LEU A 132 10.49 -17.00 -0.24
N GLU A 133 9.72 -16.30 0.60
CA GLU A 133 10.00 -16.17 2.02
C GLU A 133 9.86 -17.49 2.77
N GLN A 134 8.83 -18.28 2.45
CA GLN A 134 8.64 -19.60 3.06
C GLN A 134 9.77 -20.57 2.67
N SER A 135 10.30 -20.49 1.45
CA SER A 135 11.43 -21.32 1.01
C SER A 135 12.77 -20.95 1.64
N ARG A 136 12.89 -19.76 2.25
CA ARG A 136 14.11 -19.28 2.92
C ARG A 136 14.13 -19.55 4.43
N ARG A 137 13.00 -20.00 4.99
CA ARG A 137 12.86 -20.41 6.40
C ARG A 137 13.11 -21.91 6.54
#